data_AF-A0A4V1IWE1-F1
#
_entry.id   AF-A0A4V1IWE1-F1
#
_cell.length_a   1.000
_cell.length_b   1.000
_cell.length_c   1.000
_cell.angle_alpha   90.00
_cell.angle_beta   90.00
_cell.angle_gamma   90.00
#
_symmetry.space_group_name_H-M   'P 1'
#
loop_
_entity.id
_entity.type
_entity.pdbx_description
1 polymer ?
#
loop_
_entity_poly.entity_id
_entity_poly.type
_entity_poly.pdbx_seq_one_letter_code
_entity_poly.pdbx_strand_id
1 'polypeptide(L)'
;SAVLLGYSDGYVDDKDLEELDAYQTRIGGLPTWLDDAQKPDPTVMHCGGCNRQMRLLVQVYVPLDHRPHERVLYVWGCNHRRCMREQGCFRV
;
A
#
# COMPACT_ATOMS: atom_id res chain seq x y z
N SER A 1 -8.16 20.08 -14.49
CA SER A 1 -7.96 18.89 -13.66
C SER A 1 -7.59 19.35 -12.26
N ALA A 2 -8.38 19.04 -11.24
CA ALA A 2 -8.03 19.35 -9.86
C ALA A 2 -7.11 18.23 -9.33
N VAL A 3 -6.05 18.59 -8.62
CA VAL A 3 -5.17 17.64 -7.93
C VAL A 3 -5.67 17.51 -6.50
N LEU A 4 -6.00 16.29 -6.08
CA LEU A 4 -6.34 15.98 -4.70
C LEU A 4 -5.04 15.71 -3.93
N LEU A 5 -4.89 16.36 -2.78
CA LEU A 5 -3.77 16.14 -1.86
C LEU A 5 -4.29 15.45 -0.61
N GLY A 6 -3.61 14.39 -0.18
CA GLY A 6 -3.85 13.77 1.12
C GLY A 6 -3.16 14.55 2.23
N TYR A 7 -3.79 14.60 3.40
CA TYR A 7 -3.22 15.17 4.62
C TYR A 7 -3.26 14.10 5.72
N SER A 8 -2.18 13.97 6.49
CA SER A 8 -2.12 13.03 7.61
C SER A 8 -2.92 13.54 8.78
N ASP A 9 -3.89 12.76 9.26
CA ASP A 9 -4.75 13.06 10.41
C ASP A 9 -4.16 12.62 11.76
N GLY A 10 -3.18 11.71 11.76
CA GLY A 10 -2.47 11.31 12.96
C GLY A 10 -1.63 10.05 12.77
N TYR A 11 -1.08 9.56 13.88
CA TYR A 11 -0.51 8.21 13.96
C TYR A 11 -1.58 7.24 14.45
N VAL A 12 -1.47 5.99 14.02
CA VAL A 12 -2.26 4.89 14.58
C VAL A 12 -1.49 4.34 15.79
N ASP A 13 -2.11 4.33 16.97
CA ASP A 13 -1.50 3.75 18.17
C ASP A 13 -1.56 2.22 18.13
N ASP A 14 -0.63 1.57 18.82
CA ASP A 14 -0.55 0.09 18.87
C ASP A 14 -1.86 -0.58 19.34
N LYS A 15 -2.61 0.09 20.23
CA LYS A 15 -3.90 -0.39 20.74
C LYS A 15 -5.01 -0.40 19.69
N ASP A 16 -4.87 0.39 18.63
CA ASP A 16 -5.89 0.59 17.59
C ASP A 16 -5.58 -0.23 16.33
N LEU A 17 -4.46 -0.98 16.31
CA LEU A 17 -4.03 -1.77 15.15
C LEU A 17 -5.02 -2.88 14.77
N GLU A 18 -5.75 -3.43 15.74
CA GLU A 18 -6.75 -4.48 15.51
C GLU A 18 -8.04 -3.94 14.87
N GLU A 19 -8.26 -2.63 14.93
CA GLU A 19 -9.42 -1.96 14.33
C GLU A 19 -9.18 -1.53 12.89
N LEU A 20 -7.98 -1.81 12.34
CA LEU A 20 -7.62 -1.37 11.00
C LEU A 20 -8.28 -2.23 9.92
N ASP A 21 -8.92 -1.56 8.97
CA ASP A 21 -9.56 -2.19 7.83
C ASP A 21 -8.94 -1.78 6.48
N ALA A 22 -9.46 -2.33 5.39
CA ALA A 22 -9.00 -2.04 4.04
C ALA A 22 -9.51 -0.68 3.51
N TYR A 23 -10.55 -0.10 4.12
CA TYR A 23 -11.21 1.14 3.72
C TYR A 23 -10.52 2.39 4.29
N GLN A 24 -9.48 2.20 5.09
CA GLN A 24 -8.64 3.27 5.63
C GLN A 24 -7.41 3.53 4.75
N THR A 25 -7.11 4.82 4.54
CA THR A 25 -5.87 5.26 3.89
C THR A 25 -4.79 5.46 4.95
N ARG A 26 -3.63 4.81 4.79
CA ARG A 26 -2.55 4.79 5.80
C ARG A 26 -1.18 4.78 5.16
N ILE A 27 -0.20 5.39 5.83
CA ILE A 27 1.21 5.36 5.44
C ILE A 27 1.92 4.28 6.26
N GLY A 28 2.59 3.35 5.59
CA GLY A 28 3.33 2.26 6.22
C GLY A 28 2.46 1.15 6.82
N GLY A 29 3.03 0.42 7.78
CA GLY A 29 2.38 -0.71 8.46
C GLY A 29 2.36 -2.00 7.65
N LEU A 30 1.50 -2.93 8.08
CA LEU A 30 1.15 -4.14 7.32
C LEU A 30 -0.10 -3.87 6.47
N PRO A 31 -0.21 -4.51 5.28
CA PRO A 31 -1.40 -4.34 4.44
C PRO A 31 -2.61 -4.97 5.10
N THR A 32 -3.76 -4.33 4.95
CA THR A 32 -5.06 -4.96 5.18
C THR A 32 -5.68 -5.23 3.82
N TRP A 33 -5.83 -6.50 3.44
CA TRP A 33 -6.35 -6.87 2.12
C TRP A 33 -7.85 -6.56 2.02
N LEU A 34 -8.26 -5.96 0.90
CA LEU A 34 -9.68 -5.71 0.61
C LEU A 34 -10.48 -7.02 0.54
N ASP A 35 -9.86 -8.05 -0.03
CA ASP A 35 -10.39 -9.41 -0.11
C ASP A 35 -9.22 -10.40 0.06
N ASP A 36 -9.24 -11.17 1.15
CA ASP A 36 -8.21 -12.17 1.46
C ASP A 36 -8.14 -13.28 0.39
N ALA A 37 -9.24 -13.59 -0.29
CA ALA A 37 -9.28 -14.57 -1.36
C ALA A 37 -8.60 -14.05 -2.64
N GLN A 38 -8.50 -12.73 -2.80
CA GLN A 38 -7.87 -12.06 -3.95
C GLN A 38 -6.53 -11.40 -3.60
N LYS A 39 -5.92 -11.78 -2.48
CA LYS A 39 -4.59 -11.27 -2.13
C LYS A 39 -3.59 -11.54 -3.26
N PRO A 40 -2.71 -10.58 -3.58
CA PRO A 40 -1.75 -10.73 -4.66
C PRO A 40 -0.71 -11.81 -4.32
N ASP A 41 -0.08 -12.35 -5.35
CA ASP A 41 1.06 -13.25 -5.18
C ASP A 41 2.17 -12.56 -4.37
N PRO A 42 2.78 -13.21 -3.36
CA PRO A 42 3.81 -12.60 -2.52
C PRO A 42 5.01 -12.02 -3.29
N THR A 43 5.26 -12.47 -4.52
CA THR A 43 6.28 -11.90 -5.41
C THR A 43 6.02 -10.43 -5.76
N VAL A 44 4.78 -9.93 -5.65
CA VAL A 44 4.49 -8.49 -5.78
C VAL A 44 5.20 -7.67 -4.71
N MET A 45 5.50 -8.27 -3.55
CA MET A 45 6.22 -7.61 -2.48
C MET A 45 7.74 -7.79 -2.61
N HIS A 46 8.25 -8.41 -3.67
CA HIS A 46 9.69 -8.61 -3.86
C HIS A 46 10.29 -7.60 -4.85
N CYS A 47 11.41 -7.00 -4.45
CA CYS A 47 12.12 -6.01 -5.26
C CYS A 47 12.70 -6.66 -6.51
N GLY A 48 12.47 -6.07 -7.69
CA GLY A 48 13.01 -6.56 -8.96
C GLY A 48 14.54 -6.56 -9.02
N GLY A 49 15.23 -5.65 -8.33
CA GLY A 49 16.69 -5.54 -8.36
C GLY A 49 17.44 -6.44 -7.37
N CYS A 50 16.90 -6.64 -6.15
CA CYS A 50 17.59 -7.41 -5.10
C CYS A 50 16.84 -8.64 -4.60
N ASN A 51 15.62 -8.87 -5.08
CA ASN A 51 14.72 -9.93 -4.68
C ASN A 51 14.45 -10.01 -3.16
N ARG A 52 14.65 -8.90 -2.43
CA ARG A 52 14.28 -8.79 -1.02
C ARG A 52 12.84 -8.28 -0.90
N GLN A 53 12.18 -8.67 0.18
CA GLN A 53 10.86 -8.16 0.52
C GLN A 53 10.90 -6.63 0.69
N MET A 54 9.99 -5.96 0.03
CA MET A 54 9.75 -4.52 0.08
C MET A 54 8.91 -4.16 1.30
N ARG A 55 8.85 -2.87 1.60
CA ARG A 55 7.98 -2.31 2.65
C ARG A 55 6.73 -1.74 2.00
N LEU A 56 5.59 -1.89 2.65
CA LEU A 56 4.41 -1.11 2.30
C LEU A 56 4.72 0.35 2.62
N LEU A 57 4.58 1.23 1.63
CA LEU A 57 4.77 2.67 1.77
C LEU A 57 3.43 3.35 2.08
N VAL A 58 2.38 2.98 1.34
CA VAL A 58 1.04 3.52 1.56
C VAL A 58 -0.01 2.53 1.09
N GLN A 59 -1.09 2.43 1.86
CA GLN A 59 -2.37 1.83 1.47
C GLN A 59 -3.36 2.97 1.25
N VAL A 60 -4.05 2.99 0.11
CA VAL A 60 -5.00 4.06 -0.23
C VAL A 60 -6.34 3.44 -0.59
N TYR A 61 -7.36 3.77 0.19
CA TYR A 61 -8.73 3.49 -0.20
C TYR A 61 -9.17 4.49 -1.28
N VAL A 62 -9.65 3.97 -2.41
CA VAL A 62 -10.00 4.76 -3.60
C VAL A 62 -11.48 4.51 -3.92
N PRO A 63 -12.41 5.20 -3.23
CA PRO A 63 -13.81 5.16 -3.61
C PRO A 63 -13.93 5.78 -4.99
N LEU A 64 -14.55 5.05 -5.93
CA LEU A 64 -14.80 5.54 -7.27
C LEU A 64 -16.28 5.90 -7.39
N ASP A 65 -16.56 7.20 -7.52
CA ASP A 65 -17.92 7.69 -7.72
C ASP A 65 -18.60 6.92 -8.87
N HIS A 66 -19.81 6.46 -8.60
CA HIS A 66 -20.67 5.75 -9.56
C HIS A 66 -20.10 4.41 -10.08
N ARG A 67 -19.20 3.76 -9.33
CA ARG A 67 -18.75 2.38 -9.63
C ARG A 67 -19.15 1.44 -8.49
N PRO A 68 -19.61 0.21 -8.80
CA PRO A 68 -20.07 -0.73 -7.77
C PRO A 68 -18.95 -1.46 -7.04
N HIS A 69 -17.68 -1.24 -7.42
CA HIS A 69 -16.55 -2.01 -6.91
C HIS A 69 -15.62 -1.12 -6.10
N GLU A 70 -15.40 -1.52 -4.86
CA GLU A 70 -14.41 -0.92 -3.98
C GLU A 70 -12.99 -1.19 -4.48
N ARG A 71 -12.07 -0.27 -4.20
CA ARG A 71 -10.68 -0.38 -4.61
C ARG A 71 -9.75 0.12 -3.52
N VAL A 72 -8.69 -0.66 -3.30
CA VAL A 72 -7.57 -0.28 -2.44
C VAL A 72 -6.28 -0.43 -3.22
N LEU A 73 -5.41 0.58 -3.17
CA LEU A 73 -4.08 0.56 -3.76
C LEU A 73 -3.03 0.29 -2.68
N TYR A 74 -2.06 -0.57 -2.97
CA TYR A 74 -0.98 -0.92 -2.05
C TYR A 74 0.36 -0.60 -2.71
N VAL A 75 1.02 0.47 -2.27
CA VAL A 75 2.31 0.88 -2.85
C VAL A 75 3.45 0.30 -2.04
N TRP A 76 4.32 -0.46 -2.70
CA TRP A 76 5.48 -1.12 -2.12
C TRP A 76 6.77 -0.44 -2.56
N GLY A 77 7.79 -0.45 -1.70
CA GLY A 77 9.11 0.10 -2.02
C GLY A 77 10.27 -0.65 -1.39
N CYS A 78 11.37 -0.77 -2.14
CA CYS A 78 12.63 -1.30 -1.65
C CYS A 78 13.42 -0.20 -0.92
N ASN A 79 13.87 -0.49 0.30
CA ASN A 79 14.68 0.45 1.09
C ASN A 79 16.20 0.37 0.81
N HIS A 80 16.63 -0.44 -0.16
CA HIS A 80 18.05 -0.56 -0.49
C HIS A 80 18.46 0.51 -1.49
N ARG A 81 19.39 1.38 -1.10
CA ARG A 81 19.88 2.50 -1.92
C ARG A 81 20.30 2.08 -3.34
N ARG A 82 20.93 0.91 -3.49
CA ARG A 82 21.35 0.38 -4.79
C ARG A 82 20.17 0.08 -5.73
N CYS A 83 18.99 -0.19 -5.20
CA CYS A 83 17.79 -0.57 -5.97
C CYS A 83 16.96 0.63 -6.42
N MET A 84 17.18 1.83 -5.88
CA MET A 84 16.32 3.00 -6.12
C MET A 84 16.21 3.45 -7.58
N ARG A 85 17.06 2.91 -8.47
CA ARG A 85 17.05 3.17 -9.92
C ARG A 85 16.73 1.92 -10.74
N GLU A 86 16.43 0.81 -10.08
CA GLU A 86 16.13 -0.47 -10.72
C GLU A 86 14.64 -0.63 -10.98
N GLN A 87 14.28 -1.32 -12.06
CA GLN A 87 12.88 -1.62 -12.33
C GLN A 87 12.32 -2.57 -11.25
N GLY A 88 11.05 -2.34 -10.86
CA GLY A 88 10.38 -3.13 -9.84
C GLY A 88 10.90 -2.93 -8.42
N CYS A 89 11.67 -1.85 -8.16
CA CYS A 89 11.99 -1.42 -6.80
C CYS A 89 10.83 -0.66 -6.11
N PHE A 90 9.83 -0.26 -6.89
CA PHE A 90 8.50 0.18 -6.43
C PHE A 90 7.44 -0.58 -7.20
N ARG A 91 6.32 -0.92 -6.56
CA ARG A 91 5.18 -1.63 -7.16
C ARG A 91 3.86 -1.14 -6.57
N VAL A 92 2.77 -1.29 -7.32
CA VAL A 92 1.39 -0.99 -6.91
C VAL A 92 0.55 -2.24 -7.16
#